data_AF-A0A3Y0EC45-F1
#
_entry.id   AF-A0A3Y0EC45-F1
#
_cell.length_a   1.000
_cell.length_b   1.000
_cell.length_c   1.000
_cell.angle_alpha   90.00
_cell.angle_beta   90.00
_cell.angle_gamma   90.00
#
_symmetry.space_group_name_H-M   'P 1'
#
loop_
_entity.id
_entity.type
_entity.pdbx_description
1 polymer ?
#
loop_
_entity_poly.entity_id
_entity_poly.type
_entity_poly.pdbx_seq_one_letter_code
_entity_poly.pdbx_strand_id
1 'polypeptide(L)'
;MPEFFSFINEILWGSVMIYLLLGAGCWFTWRTGFIQFRYIRQFSRSLKGSFSPQPGGLTSFQALCTSLAARIGSGNLAGVALAIAAGGPGAVFWMWVSAIIGMATSFAECSLAQLYKERDPTGQFRGGPAWYMARGLGMRWMGVVFALFLLVAYGLIFNSVQANAVSRALHFAFNIPPLISGIALAFCALLIIIRGIKGVARLMQWLIPLIALLWVAGSVFICFWHIEQMPGVIASIVKSAFGWQEAAAGAAGYTLTQAITSGFQRGMFSNEAGMGSTPNAAAAATSYPPHPVAQGIVQMIGVFSDTIIICTASAMIILLAGNHASHSSTEGIQLLQHAMVSLTGEWGASFVALIVILFAFSSIVANYIYAENNLFFLRLHNAKAIWLLRLATLGMVIAGTLISFPLIWQLADMIMACMAITNLTAILLLSPVVYTLASDYLRQRKLGVRPQFDPRRFPDIEPQLAPDTWDAASRD
;
A
#
# COMPACT_ATOMS: atom_id res chain seq x y z
N MET A 1 21.43 -1.24 -21.33
CA MET A 1 20.58 -1.92 -20.32
C MET A 1 19.71 -0.93 -19.54
N PRO A 2 20.24 0.08 -18.82
CA PRO A 2 19.40 1.03 -18.07
C PRO A 2 18.46 1.89 -18.95
N GLU A 3 18.88 2.27 -20.15
CA GLU A 3 18.02 3.03 -21.08
C GLU A 3 16.79 2.26 -21.57
N PHE A 4 16.91 0.94 -21.75
CA PHE A 4 15.78 0.08 -22.14
C PHE A 4 14.74 -0.03 -21.02
N PHE A 5 15.18 -0.23 -19.78
CA PHE A 5 14.29 -0.22 -18.62
C PHE A 5 13.67 1.16 -18.40
N SER A 6 14.43 2.23 -18.64
CA SER A 6 13.90 3.60 -18.58
C SER A 6 12.77 3.82 -19.59
N PHE A 7 12.97 3.43 -20.86
CA PHE A 7 11.96 3.55 -21.92
C PHE A 7 10.69 2.76 -21.62
N ILE A 8 10.82 1.52 -21.15
CA ILE A 8 9.67 0.70 -20.75
C ILE A 8 8.92 1.34 -19.59
N ASN A 9 9.63 1.81 -18.57
CA ASN A 9 9.00 2.46 -17.42
C ASN A 9 8.30 3.75 -17.83
N GLU A 10 8.86 4.52 -18.77
CA GLU A 10 8.24 5.73 -19.29
C GLU A 10 6.94 5.44 -20.03
N ILE A 11 6.87 4.37 -20.84
CA ILE A 11 5.62 3.98 -21.51
C ILE A 11 4.60 3.43 -20.51
N LEU A 12 5.03 2.51 -19.63
CA LEU A 12 4.15 1.86 -18.66
C LEU A 12 3.57 2.87 -17.70
N TRP A 13 4.40 3.70 -17.07
CA TRP A 13 3.97 4.64 -16.03
C TRP A 13 3.57 6.00 -16.58
N GLY A 14 4.22 6.50 -17.63
CA GLY A 14 3.91 7.80 -18.22
C GLY A 14 2.66 7.81 -19.09
N SER A 15 2.12 6.65 -19.47
CA SER A 15 0.91 6.57 -20.28
C SER A 15 -0.05 5.49 -19.79
N VAL A 16 0.30 4.21 -19.90
CA VAL A 16 -0.66 3.11 -19.75
C VAL A 16 -1.26 3.04 -18.34
N MET A 17 -0.42 3.09 -17.31
CA MET A 17 -0.82 2.81 -15.95
C MET A 17 -1.66 3.92 -15.33
N ILE A 18 -1.35 5.19 -15.65
CA ILE A 18 -2.16 6.34 -15.23
C ILE A 18 -3.58 6.20 -15.78
N TYR A 19 -3.74 5.96 -17.08
CA TYR A 19 -5.07 5.83 -17.68
C TYR A 19 -5.81 4.59 -17.19
N LEU A 20 -5.13 3.45 -17.04
CA LEU A 20 -5.76 2.21 -16.59
C LEU A 20 -6.23 2.33 -15.13
N LEU A 21 -5.42 2.89 -14.24
CA LEU A 21 -5.77 3.09 -12.83
C LEU A 21 -6.87 4.13 -12.66
N LEU A 22 -6.73 5.27 -13.33
CA LEU A 22 -7.75 6.32 -13.32
C LEU A 22 -9.07 5.77 -13.87
N GLY A 23 -9.02 5.09 -15.01
CA GLY A 23 -10.18 4.47 -15.65
C GLY A 23 -10.84 3.42 -14.77
N ALA A 24 -10.05 2.50 -14.19
CA ALA A 24 -10.56 1.46 -13.30
C ALA A 24 -11.16 2.06 -12.02
N GLY A 25 -10.47 3.01 -11.38
CA GLY A 25 -10.97 3.64 -10.18
C GLY A 25 -12.22 4.49 -10.41
N CYS A 26 -12.30 5.22 -11.53
CA CYS A 26 -13.52 5.91 -11.96
C CYS A 26 -14.65 4.93 -12.25
N TRP A 27 -14.37 3.82 -12.95
CA TRP A 27 -15.33 2.75 -13.22
C TRP A 27 -15.90 2.16 -11.93
N PHE A 28 -15.04 1.75 -10.99
CA PHE A 28 -15.49 1.22 -9.69
C PHE A 28 -16.18 2.27 -8.84
N THR A 29 -15.73 3.52 -8.89
CA THR A 29 -16.42 4.63 -8.21
C THR A 29 -17.86 4.74 -8.69
N TRP A 30 -18.09 4.77 -10.00
CA TRP A 30 -19.42 4.84 -10.56
C TRP A 30 -20.24 3.56 -10.28
N ARG A 31 -19.68 2.38 -10.59
CA ARG A 31 -20.37 1.08 -10.42
C ARG A 31 -20.75 0.81 -8.97
N THR A 32 -19.88 1.12 -8.01
CA THR A 32 -20.19 0.93 -6.59
C THR A 32 -21.04 2.07 -6.00
N GLY A 33 -21.49 3.02 -6.82
CA GLY A 33 -22.33 4.14 -6.41
C GLY A 33 -21.61 5.10 -5.46
N PHE A 34 -20.39 5.50 -5.77
CA PHE A 34 -19.58 6.45 -5.00
C PHE A 34 -19.33 5.98 -3.56
N ILE A 35 -18.90 4.72 -3.41
CA ILE A 35 -18.76 4.07 -2.10
C ILE A 35 -17.82 4.82 -1.15
N GLN A 36 -16.74 5.42 -1.66
CA GLN A 36 -15.80 6.21 -0.88
C GLN A 36 -16.45 7.41 -0.19
N PHE A 37 -17.33 8.14 -0.88
CA PHE A 37 -17.99 9.32 -0.30
C PHE A 37 -19.13 8.93 0.64
N ARG A 38 -19.82 7.81 0.37
CA ARG A 38 -20.92 7.34 1.23
C ARG A 38 -20.42 6.75 2.56
N TYR A 39 -19.31 6.02 2.51
CA TYR A 39 -18.80 5.29 3.68
C TYR A 39 -17.75 6.04 4.49
N ILE A 40 -17.20 7.16 4.01
CA ILE A 40 -16.24 7.98 4.79
C ILE A 40 -16.82 8.39 6.15
N ARG A 41 -18.10 8.76 6.21
CA ARG A 41 -18.82 9.11 7.46
C ARG A 41 -18.97 7.93 8.43
N GLN A 42 -18.77 6.71 7.93
CA GLN A 42 -18.92 5.47 8.68
C GLN A 42 -17.58 4.82 9.05
N PHE A 43 -16.45 5.39 8.62
CA PHE A 43 -15.12 4.82 8.88
C PHE A 43 -14.89 4.55 10.37
N SER A 44 -15.26 5.48 11.26
CA SER A 44 -15.12 5.27 12.70
C SER A 44 -15.94 4.07 13.21
N ARG A 45 -17.17 3.88 12.72
CA ARG A 45 -18.01 2.73 13.11
C ARG A 45 -17.46 1.42 12.54
N SER A 46 -17.04 1.41 11.29
CA SER A 46 -16.43 0.24 10.64
C SER A 46 -15.12 -0.16 11.31
N LEU A 47 -14.30 0.81 11.71
CA LEU A 47 -13.05 0.57 12.44
C LEU A 47 -13.32 0.06 13.87
N LYS A 48 -14.33 0.60 14.57
CA LYS A 48 -14.73 0.04 15.88
C LYS A 48 -15.21 -1.41 15.76
N GLY A 49 -15.98 -1.73 14.72
CA GLY A 49 -16.42 -3.09 14.45
C GLY A 49 -15.28 -4.05 14.12
N SER A 50 -14.19 -3.55 13.50
CA SER A 50 -13.08 -4.38 13.02
C SER A 50 -12.19 -4.95 14.12
N PHE A 51 -12.31 -4.45 15.35
CA PHE A 51 -11.65 -5.03 16.54
C PHE A 51 -12.31 -6.33 17.02
N SER A 52 -13.55 -6.61 16.59
CA SER A 52 -14.32 -7.76 17.08
C SER A 52 -13.60 -9.06 16.69
N PRO A 53 -13.15 -9.87 17.67
CA PRO A 53 -12.53 -11.14 17.37
C PRO A 53 -13.56 -12.09 16.74
N GLN A 54 -13.13 -12.78 15.68
CA GLN A 54 -13.95 -13.77 14.97
C GLN A 54 -13.15 -15.08 14.87
N PRO A 55 -13.78 -16.25 15.09
CA PRO A 55 -13.10 -17.53 15.04
C PRO A 55 -12.58 -17.83 13.62
N GLY A 56 -11.39 -18.43 13.53
CA GLY A 56 -10.85 -18.98 12.27
C GLY A 56 -9.96 -18.05 11.43
N GLY A 57 -9.73 -16.79 11.81
CA GLY A 57 -8.85 -15.89 11.06
C GLY A 57 -8.36 -14.68 11.85
N LEU A 58 -7.67 -13.75 11.16
CA LEU A 58 -7.29 -12.47 11.76
C LEU A 58 -8.53 -11.58 11.95
N THR A 59 -8.46 -10.64 12.89
CA THR A 59 -9.47 -9.58 12.95
C THR A 59 -9.35 -8.66 11.73
N SER A 60 -10.45 -8.02 11.32
CA SER A 60 -10.42 -7.02 10.25
C SER A 60 -9.42 -5.90 10.53
N PHE A 61 -9.24 -5.50 11.80
CA PHE A 61 -8.23 -4.53 12.22
C PHE A 61 -6.81 -5.05 12.07
N GLN A 62 -6.54 -6.29 12.49
CA GLN A 62 -5.23 -6.92 12.31
C GLN A 62 -4.83 -6.97 10.83
N ALA A 63 -5.77 -7.32 9.95
CA ALA A 63 -5.54 -7.32 8.51
C ALA A 63 -5.34 -5.90 7.94
N LEU A 64 -6.04 -4.88 8.46
CA LEU A 64 -5.78 -3.48 8.11
C LEU A 64 -4.39 -3.03 8.53
N CYS A 65 -3.97 -3.34 9.76
CA CYS A 65 -2.64 -2.97 10.23
C CYS A 65 -1.55 -3.74 9.48
N THR A 66 -1.78 -5.00 9.15
CA THR A 66 -0.83 -5.78 8.33
C THR A 66 -0.74 -5.20 6.91
N SER A 67 -1.84 -4.73 6.34
CA SER A 67 -1.81 -4.09 5.02
C SER A 67 -1.20 -2.70 5.02
N LEU A 68 -1.49 -1.91 6.05
CA LEU A 68 -0.84 -0.64 6.29
C LEU A 68 0.66 -0.81 6.56
N ALA A 69 1.11 -1.90 7.18
CA ALA A 69 2.54 -2.17 7.36
C ALA A 69 3.27 -2.33 6.02
N ALA A 70 2.66 -3.02 5.06
CA ALA A 70 3.24 -3.18 3.72
C ALA A 70 3.25 -1.88 2.93
N ARG A 71 2.16 -1.10 3.00
CA ARG A 71 1.99 0.18 2.30
C ARG A 71 2.87 1.28 2.88
N ILE A 72 2.78 1.47 4.20
CA ILE A 72 3.50 2.53 4.90
C ILE A 72 4.95 2.11 5.08
N GLY A 73 5.80 2.64 4.21
CA GLY A 73 7.22 2.35 4.19
C GLY A 73 8.05 3.57 3.85
N SER A 74 9.29 3.31 3.40
CA SER A 74 10.15 4.34 2.84
C SER A 74 9.51 5.05 1.64
N GLY A 75 8.59 4.41 0.91
CA GLY A 75 7.84 5.00 -0.21
C GLY A 75 7.00 6.22 0.18
N ASN A 76 6.37 6.23 1.36
CA ASN A 76 5.53 7.35 1.83
C ASN A 76 6.36 8.58 2.24
N LEU A 77 7.63 8.36 2.55
CA LEU A 77 8.57 9.38 2.98
C LEU A 77 9.37 9.86 1.77
N ALA A 78 10.13 8.94 1.17
CA ALA A 78 11.00 9.18 0.03
C ALA A 78 10.23 9.42 -1.27
N GLY A 79 9.14 8.69 -1.51
CA GLY A 79 8.35 8.82 -2.72
C GLY A 79 7.62 10.15 -2.79
N VAL A 80 7.13 10.67 -1.66
CA VAL A 80 6.57 12.03 -1.56
C VAL A 80 7.65 13.08 -1.84
N ALA A 81 8.84 12.91 -1.25
CA ALA A 81 9.98 13.78 -1.50
C ALA A 81 10.36 13.83 -2.99
N LEU A 82 10.47 12.66 -3.62
CA LEU A 82 10.75 12.55 -5.05
C LEU A 82 9.58 13.11 -5.89
N ALA A 83 8.34 12.95 -5.44
CA ALA A 83 7.17 13.47 -6.13
C ALA A 83 7.21 15.00 -6.23
N ILE A 84 7.51 15.65 -5.10
CA ILE A 84 7.63 17.11 -4.98
C ILE A 84 8.86 17.61 -5.73
N ALA A 85 9.99 16.90 -5.64
CA ALA A 85 11.20 17.28 -6.35
C ALA A 85 11.03 17.22 -7.89
N ALA A 86 10.30 16.23 -8.40
CA ALA A 86 10.10 16.05 -9.84
C ALA A 86 8.89 16.83 -10.40
N GLY A 87 7.77 16.88 -9.67
CA GLY A 87 6.50 17.45 -10.14
C GLY A 87 6.08 18.74 -9.42
N GLY A 88 6.92 19.25 -8.52
CA GLY A 88 6.60 20.42 -7.68
C GLY A 88 5.52 20.15 -6.62
N PRO A 89 5.10 21.19 -5.88
CA PRO A 89 4.06 21.08 -4.85
C PRO A 89 2.73 20.53 -5.36
N GLY A 90 2.41 20.76 -6.65
CA GLY A 90 1.19 20.28 -7.29
C GLY A 90 1.06 18.76 -7.34
N ALA A 91 2.18 18.02 -7.28
CA ALA A 91 2.15 16.56 -7.24
C ALA A 91 1.37 16.03 -6.02
N VAL A 92 1.41 16.73 -4.88
CA VAL A 92 0.71 16.34 -3.65
C VAL A 92 -0.81 16.33 -3.84
N PHE A 93 -1.35 17.31 -4.58
CA PHE A 93 -2.78 17.35 -4.91
C PHE A 93 -3.19 16.13 -5.74
N TRP A 94 -2.38 15.77 -6.74
CA TRP A 94 -2.65 14.61 -7.59
C TRP A 94 -2.46 13.28 -6.86
N MET A 95 -1.58 13.21 -5.85
CA MET A 95 -1.53 12.09 -4.91
C MET A 95 -2.86 11.94 -4.15
N TRP A 96 -3.48 13.03 -3.69
CA TRP A 96 -4.78 12.98 -3.02
C TRP A 96 -5.90 12.49 -3.94
N VAL A 97 -5.95 13.00 -5.17
CA VAL A 97 -6.93 12.56 -6.17
C VAL A 97 -6.75 11.07 -6.47
N SER A 98 -5.50 10.64 -6.68
CA SER A 98 -5.14 9.22 -6.87
C SER A 98 -5.62 8.35 -5.71
N ALA A 99 -5.43 8.77 -4.46
CA ALA A 99 -5.88 8.02 -3.30
C ALA A 99 -7.41 7.92 -3.20
N ILE A 100 -8.13 9.02 -3.48
CA ILE A 100 -9.60 9.02 -3.45
C ILE A 100 -10.19 8.06 -4.47
N ILE A 101 -9.60 8.03 -5.67
CA ILE A 101 -9.98 7.12 -6.75
C ILE A 101 -9.55 5.68 -6.40
N GLY A 102 -8.34 5.51 -5.87
CA GLY A 102 -7.76 4.25 -5.43
C GLY A 102 -8.54 3.56 -4.32
N MET A 103 -9.26 4.30 -3.47
CA MET A 103 -10.17 3.71 -2.47
C MET A 103 -11.20 2.78 -3.13
N ALA A 104 -11.80 3.17 -4.26
CA ALA A 104 -12.79 2.34 -4.94
C ALA A 104 -12.17 1.07 -5.54
N THR A 105 -10.95 1.17 -6.08
CA THR A 105 -10.20 0.02 -6.59
C THR A 105 -9.81 -0.92 -5.45
N SER A 106 -9.29 -0.38 -4.34
CA SER A 106 -8.90 -1.16 -3.16
C SER A 106 -10.10 -1.88 -2.52
N PHE A 107 -11.26 -1.22 -2.51
CA PHE A 107 -12.52 -1.83 -2.12
C PHE A 107 -12.86 -3.07 -2.95
N ALA A 108 -12.75 -2.96 -4.27
CA ALA A 108 -13.08 -4.04 -5.20
C ALA A 108 -12.15 -5.26 -5.00
N GLU A 109 -10.83 -5.05 -5.04
CA GLU A 109 -9.84 -6.13 -4.90
C GLU A 109 -9.93 -6.82 -3.53
N CYS A 110 -10.14 -6.06 -2.44
CA CYS A 110 -10.22 -6.64 -1.09
C CYS A 110 -11.55 -7.36 -0.84
N SER A 111 -12.64 -6.90 -1.46
CA SER A 111 -13.93 -7.61 -1.42
C SER A 111 -13.86 -8.93 -2.18
N LEU A 112 -13.22 -8.94 -3.36
CA LEU A 112 -13.00 -10.17 -4.13
C LEU A 112 -12.07 -11.14 -3.39
N ALA A 113 -10.99 -10.65 -2.78
CA ALA A 113 -10.08 -11.50 -2.02
C ALA A 113 -10.73 -12.09 -0.77
N GLN A 114 -11.66 -11.38 -0.12
CA GLN A 114 -12.49 -11.97 0.92
C GLN A 114 -13.43 -13.04 0.38
N LEU A 115 -14.10 -12.78 -0.75
CA LEU A 115 -15.05 -13.72 -1.35
C LEU A 115 -14.37 -15.05 -1.71
N TYR A 116 -13.25 -14.99 -2.42
CA TYR A 116 -12.52 -16.14 -2.97
C TYR A 116 -11.38 -16.66 -2.07
N LYS A 117 -11.40 -16.34 -0.76
CA LYS A 117 -10.44 -16.90 0.19
C LYS A 117 -10.67 -18.40 0.39
N GLU A 118 -9.66 -19.08 0.91
CA GLU A 118 -9.66 -20.51 1.18
C GLU A 118 -8.93 -20.78 2.50
N ARG A 119 -9.27 -21.88 3.19
CA ARG A 119 -8.53 -22.33 4.36
C ARG A 119 -7.35 -23.21 3.94
N ASP A 120 -6.17 -22.88 4.43
CA ASP A 120 -5.00 -23.74 4.29
C ASP A 120 -5.10 -24.98 5.21
N PRO A 121 -4.23 -25.99 5.06
CA PRO A 121 -4.22 -27.17 5.92
C PRO A 121 -3.98 -26.89 7.41
N THR A 122 -3.49 -25.69 7.75
CA THR A 122 -3.30 -25.26 9.15
C THR A 122 -4.53 -24.52 9.70
N GLY A 123 -5.61 -24.46 8.93
CA GLY A 123 -6.87 -23.81 9.28
C GLY A 123 -6.84 -22.28 9.16
N GLN A 124 -5.86 -21.71 8.46
CA GLN A 124 -5.73 -20.26 8.28
C GLN A 124 -6.29 -19.82 6.93
N PHE A 125 -6.99 -18.68 6.92
CA PHE A 125 -7.47 -18.10 5.67
C PHE A 125 -6.31 -17.55 4.83
N ARG A 126 -6.30 -17.93 3.55
CA ARG A 126 -5.41 -17.44 2.51
C ARG A 126 -6.23 -17.01 1.30
N GLY A 127 -5.76 -16.00 0.60
CA GLY A 127 -6.44 -15.47 -0.57
C GLY A 127 -5.69 -14.29 -1.15
N GLY A 128 -6.33 -13.54 -2.04
CA GLY A 128 -5.71 -12.45 -2.77
C GLY A 128 -5.94 -12.62 -4.27
N PRO A 129 -5.21 -11.89 -5.12
CA PRO A 129 -5.50 -11.86 -6.54
C PRO A 129 -5.35 -13.19 -7.24
N ALA A 130 -4.31 -13.95 -6.89
CA ALA A 130 -4.09 -15.26 -7.45
C ALA A 130 -5.33 -16.19 -7.30
N TRP A 131 -6.06 -16.08 -6.19
CA TRP A 131 -7.26 -16.88 -5.93
C TRP A 131 -8.48 -16.42 -6.73
N TYR A 132 -8.78 -15.12 -6.77
CA TYR A 132 -9.94 -14.66 -7.54
C TYR A 132 -9.69 -14.75 -9.05
N MET A 133 -8.43 -14.70 -9.50
CA MET A 133 -8.08 -15.00 -10.89
C MET A 133 -8.30 -16.49 -11.22
N ALA A 134 -7.88 -17.38 -10.31
CA ALA A 134 -8.01 -18.82 -10.54
C ALA A 134 -9.46 -19.33 -10.40
N ARG A 135 -10.21 -18.84 -9.40
CA ARG A 135 -11.57 -19.29 -9.08
C ARG A 135 -12.64 -18.43 -9.73
N GLY A 136 -12.54 -17.10 -9.56
CA GLY A 136 -13.54 -16.16 -10.07
C GLY A 136 -13.57 -16.04 -11.60
N LEU A 137 -12.40 -16.10 -12.24
CA LEU A 137 -12.28 -16.06 -13.72
C LEU A 137 -12.05 -17.45 -14.34
N GLY A 138 -11.76 -18.47 -13.55
CA GLY A 138 -11.31 -19.77 -14.06
C GLY A 138 -9.91 -19.75 -14.71
N MET A 139 -9.17 -18.64 -14.59
CA MET A 139 -7.90 -18.41 -15.29
C MET A 139 -6.71 -18.63 -14.34
N ARG A 140 -6.45 -19.90 -13.97
CA ARG A 140 -5.36 -20.25 -13.04
C ARG A 140 -3.98 -19.75 -13.51
N TRP A 141 -3.73 -19.72 -14.82
CA TRP A 141 -2.48 -19.20 -15.39
C TRP A 141 -2.21 -17.74 -14.99
N MET A 142 -3.25 -16.90 -14.96
CA MET A 142 -3.11 -15.49 -14.62
C MET A 142 -2.77 -15.32 -13.13
N GLY A 143 -3.37 -16.17 -12.28
CA GLY A 143 -3.02 -16.23 -10.87
C GLY A 143 -1.58 -16.70 -10.62
N VAL A 144 -1.06 -17.64 -11.43
CA VAL A 144 0.34 -18.08 -11.36
C VAL A 144 1.29 -16.95 -11.75
N VAL A 145 1.00 -16.25 -12.86
CA VAL A 145 1.79 -15.10 -13.31
C VAL A 145 1.82 -14.01 -12.24
N PHE A 146 0.66 -13.65 -11.68
CA PHE A 146 0.56 -12.66 -10.61
C PHE A 146 1.36 -13.08 -9.35
N ALA A 147 1.22 -14.34 -8.92
CA ALA A 147 1.93 -14.87 -7.77
C ALA A 147 3.45 -14.82 -7.94
N LEU A 148 3.97 -15.08 -9.15
CA LEU A 148 5.39 -14.97 -9.46
C LEU A 148 5.87 -13.52 -9.41
N PHE A 149 5.13 -12.58 -10.01
CA PHE A 149 5.48 -11.17 -9.93
C PHE A 149 5.49 -10.67 -8.48
N LEU A 150 4.50 -11.04 -7.69
CA LEU A 150 4.43 -10.67 -6.28
C LEU A 150 5.60 -11.27 -5.48
N LEU A 151 5.95 -12.54 -5.69
CA LEU A 151 7.10 -13.17 -5.04
C LEU A 151 8.41 -12.43 -5.34
N VAL A 152 8.63 -12.00 -6.59
CA VAL A 152 9.84 -11.26 -6.95
C VAL A 152 9.80 -9.84 -6.39
N ALA A 153 8.69 -9.12 -6.55
CA ALA A 153 8.56 -7.75 -6.07
C ALA A 153 8.63 -7.69 -4.53
N TYR A 154 7.68 -8.31 -3.83
CA TYR A 154 7.52 -8.22 -2.38
C TYR A 154 8.43 -9.18 -1.62
N GLY A 155 8.75 -10.35 -2.18
CA GLY A 155 9.66 -11.30 -1.52
C GLY A 155 11.12 -10.86 -1.59
N LEU A 156 11.53 -10.15 -2.64
CA LEU A 156 12.94 -9.83 -2.90
C LEU A 156 13.19 -8.32 -3.05
N ILE A 157 12.71 -7.70 -4.13
CA ILE A 157 13.16 -6.38 -4.58
C ILE A 157 12.78 -5.27 -3.59
N PHE A 158 11.53 -5.22 -3.13
CA PHE A 158 11.04 -4.18 -2.22
C PHE A 158 11.78 -4.19 -0.88
N ASN A 159 12.17 -5.37 -0.41
CA ASN A 159 12.88 -5.48 0.86
C ASN A 159 14.26 -4.82 0.78
N SER A 160 14.92 -4.86 -0.39
CA SER A 160 16.15 -4.10 -0.62
C SER A 160 15.94 -2.59 -0.61
N VAL A 161 14.83 -2.10 -1.20
CA VAL A 161 14.48 -0.67 -1.20
C VAL A 161 14.25 -0.16 0.23
N GLN A 162 13.52 -0.92 1.04
CA GLN A 162 13.26 -0.60 2.45
C GLN A 162 14.55 -0.65 3.29
N ALA A 163 15.41 -1.65 3.07
CA ALA A 163 16.66 -1.77 3.81
C ALA A 163 17.66 -0.64 3.48
N ASN A 164 17.75 -0.26 2.21
CA ASN A 164 18.60 0.84 1.79
C ASN A 164 18.17 2.17 2.42
N ALA A 165 16.86 2.42 2.45
CA ALA A 165 16.27 3.57 3.10
C ALA A 165 16.71 3.71 4.57
N VAL A 166 16.68 2.60 5.30
CA VAL A 166 17.18 2.53 6.69
C VAL A 166 18.68 2.79 6.78
N SER A 167 19.46 2.14 5.92
CA SER A 167 20.92 2.29 5.88
C SER A 167 21.32 3.75 5.69
N ARG A 168 20.70 4.46 4.73
CA ARG A 168 20.96 5.88 4.47
C ARG A 168 20.54 6.76 5.65
N ALA A 169 19.36 6.52 6.21
CA ALA A 169 18.86 7.31 7.32
C ALA A 169 19.75 7.19 8.57
N LEU A 170 20.21 5.98 8.87
CA LEU A 170 21.11 5.69 9.99
C LEU A 170 22.52 6.22 9.76
N HIS A 171 23.04 6.11 8.53
CA HIS A 171 24.33 6.69 8.18
C HIS A 171 24.30 8.21 8.30
N PHE A 172 23.22 8.87 7.85
CA PHE A 172 23.09 10.32 7.96
C PHE A 172 22.97 10.79 9.41
N ALA A 173 22.13 10.13 10.22
CA ALA A 173 21.85 10.58 11.59
C ALA A 173 22.91 10.17 12.61
N PHE A 174 23.56 9.01 12.43
CA PHE A 174 24.43 8.41 13.46
C PHE A 174 25.77 7.89 12.89
N ASN A 175 26.03 8.09 11.59
CA ASN A 175 27.24 7.59 10.92
C ASN A 175 27.44 6.07 11.05
N ILE A 176 26.33 5.31 11.15
CA ILE A 176 26.36 3.85 11.27
C ILE A 176 26.68 3.23 9.90
N PRO A 177 27.64 2.28 9.81
CA PRO A 177 27.96 1.59 8.58
C PRO A 177 26.76 0.83 7.97
N PRO A 178 26.55 0.91 6.63
CA PRO A 178 25.43 0.25 5.94
C PRO A 178 25.27 -1.24 6.27
N LEU A 179 26.38 -1.98 6.27
CA LEU A 179 26.35 -3.43 6.51
C LEU A 179 25.80 -3.78 7.90
N ILE A 180 26.16 -3.00 8.93
CA ILE A 180 25.70 -3.23 10.31
C ILE A 180 24.20 -2.98 10.39
N SER A 181 23.71 -1.91 9.77
CA SER A 181 22.28 -1.60 9.72
C SER A 181 21.47 -2.72 9.03
N GLY A 182 22.00 -3.27 7.92
CA GLY A 182 21.36 -4.34 7.18
C GLY A 182 21.30 -5.65 7.95
N ILE A 183 22.40 -6.04 8.60
CA ILE A 183 22.45 -7.26 9.43
C ILE A 183 21.49 -7.14 10.61
N ALA A 184 21.48 -6.01 11.31
CA ALA A 184 20.57 -5.78 12.44
C ALA A 184 19.10 -5.83 11.99
N LEU A 185 18.76 -5.17 10.88
CA LEU A 185 17.40 -5.17 10.33
C LEU A 185 16.96 -6.57 9.89
N ALA A 186 17.84 -7.31 9.20
CA ALA A 186 17.59 -8.69 8.79
C ALA A 186 17.37 -9.61 10.00
N PHE A 187 18.21 -9.50 11.03
CA PHE A 187 18.07 -10.29 12.24
C PHE A 187 16.72 -10.03 12.94
N CYS A 188 16.36 -8.76 13.13
CA CYS A 188 15.06 -8.39 13.71
C CYS A 188 13.89 -8.90 12.87
N ALA A 189 13.96 -8.77 11.53
CA ALA A 189 12.92 -9.25 10.63
C ALA A 189 12.74 -10.76 10.73
N LEU A 190 13.84 -11.53 10.77
CA LEU A 190 13.80 -12.99 10.90
C LEU A 190 13.07 -13.45 12.17
N LEU A 191 13.35 -12.81 13.31
CA LEU A 191 12.72 -13.15 14.60
C LEU A 191 11.19 -13.04 14.55
N ILE A 192 10.66 -12.11 13.77
CA ILE A 192 9.23 -11.90 13.63
C ILE A 192 8.64 -12.77 12.52
N ILE A 193 9.31 -12.88 11.38
CA ILE A 193 8.86 -13.68 10.24
C ILE A 193 8.68 -15.17 10.60
N ILE A 194 9.55 -15.72 11.46
CA ILE A 194 9.41 -17.11 11.94
C ILE A 194 8.07 -17.34 12.67
N ARG A 195 7.47 -16.32 13.28
CA ARG A 195 6.21 -16.42 14.04
C ARG A 195 4.97 -16.57 13.14
N GLY A 196 5.12 -16.45 11.82
CA GLY A 196 4.05 -16.57 10.83
C GLY A 196 3.01 -15.44 10.90
N ILE A 197 2.00 -15.51 10.04
CA ILE A 197 1.02 -14.42 9.82
C ILE A 197 0.29 -13.98 11.10
N LYS A 198 -0.11 -14.90 11.98
CA LYS A 198 -0.77 -14.55 13.26
C LYS A 198 0.17 -13.84 14.23
N GLY A 199 1.46 -14.18 14.23
CA GLY A 199 2.48 -13.50 15.03
C GLY A 199 2.74 -12.10 14.51
N VAL A 200 2.91 -11.97 13.20
CA VAL A 200 3.10 -10.68 12.51
C VAL A 200 1.91 -9.76 12.77
N ALA A 201 0.68 -10.23 12.52
CA ALA A 201 -0.52 -9.43 12.66
C ALA A 201 -0.73 -8.91 14.10
N ARG A 202 -0.39 -9.73 15.12
CA ARG A 202 -0.43 -9.32 16.53
C ARG A 202 0.59 -8.25 16.90
N LEU A 203 1.73 -8.20 16.21
CA LEU A 203 2.68 -7.10 16.37
C LEU A 203 2.18 -5.84 15.64
N MET A 204 1.77 -6.00 14.38
CA MET A 204 1.36 -4.89 13.52
C MET A 204 0.14 -4.13 14.05
N GLN A 205 -0.80 -4.81 14.71
CA GLN A 205 -2.00 -4.16 15.28
C GLN A 205 -1.70 -3.02 16.26
N TRP A 206 -0.56 -3.07 16.96
CA TRP A 206 -0.16 -2.00 17.88
C TRP A 206 0.98 -1.16 17.32
N LEU A 207 1.94 -1.80 16.65
CA LEU A 207 3.12 -1.13 16.09
C LEU A 207 2.73 -0.10 15.03
N ILE A 208 1.82 -0.43 14.11
CA ILE A 208 1.48 0.48 13.00
C ILE A 208 0.74 1.74 13.46
N PRO A 209 -0.33 1.66 14.28
CA PRO A 209 -0.94 2.86 14.85
C PRO A 209 0.05 3.72 15.63
N LEU A 210 0.98 3.11 16.38
CA LEU A 210 1.99 3.83 17.14
C LEU A 210 2.93 4.63 16.21
N ILE A 211 3.51 3.99 15.19
CA ILE A 211 4.45 4.69 14.29
C ILE A 211 3.73 5.78 13.49
N ALA A 212 2.53 5.50 12.98
CA ALA A 212 1.73 6.49 12.27
C ALA A 212 1.39 7.69 13.18
N LEU A 213 1.03 7.45 14.44
CA LEU A 213 0.77 8.51 15.40
C LEU A 213 2.02 9.34 15.67
N LEU A 214 3.17 8.70 15.92
CA LEU A 214 4.43 9.41 16.15
C LEU A 214 4.79 10.31 14.98
N TRP A 215 4.71 9.80 13.74
CA TRP A 215 5.00 10.56 12.54
C TRP A 215 4.05 11.75 12.37
N VAL A 216 2.73 11.49 12.37
CA VAL A 216 1.71 12.51 12.15
C VAL A 216 1.73 13.56 13.26
N ALA A 217 1.86 13.16 14.53
CA ALA A 217 1.95 14.09 15.64
C ALA A 217 3.20 14.97 15.54
N GLY A 218 4.35 14.39 15.17
CA GLY A 218 5.58 15.14 14.91
C GLY A 218 5.42 16.16 13.79
N SER A 219 4.85 15.76 12.65
CA SER A 219 4.59 16.67 11.52
C SER A 219 3.60 17.78 11.89
N VAL A 220 2.52 17.45 12.59
CA VAL A 220 1.51 18.43 13.02
C VAL A 220 2.10 19.43 14.01
N PHE A 221 2.93 18.97 14.96
CA PHE A 221 3.65 19.84 15.88
C PHE A 221 4.54 20.86 15.13
N ILE A 222 5.28 20.40 14.11
CA ILE A 222 6.10 21.28 13.26
C ILE A 222 5.23 22.25 12.46
N CYS A 223 4.08 21.80 11.94
CA CYS A 223 3.14 22.68 11.24
C CYS A 223 2.60 23.78 12.17
N PHE A 224 2.35 23.47 13.45
CA PHE A 224 1.96 24.48 14.43
C PHE A 224 3.09 25.46 14.75
N TRP A 225 4.33 25.00 14.81
CA TRP A 225 5.50 25.86 14.98
C TRP A 225 5.65 26.85 13.82
N HIS A 226 5.37 26.42 12.59
CA HIS A 226 5.48 27.22 11.38
C HIS A 226 4.11 27.63 10.81
N ILE A 227 3.12 27.90 11.69
CA ILE A 227 1.73 28.10 11.28
C ILE A 227 1.54 29.27 10.31
N GLU A 228 2.38 30.31 10.40
CA GLU A 228 2.33 31.47 9.51
C GLU A 228 2.61 31.11 8.04
N GLN A 229 3.40 30.07 7.80
CA GLN A 229 3.80 29.63 6.46
C GLN A 229 2.79 28.63 5.86
N MET A 230 1.95 28.02 6.69
CA MET A 230 1.00 26.97 6.29
C MET A 230 0.00 27.42 5.20
N PRO A 231 -0.62 28.62 5.28
CA PRO A 231 -1.50 29.08 4.20
C PRO A 231 -0.77 29.18 2.86
N GLY A 232 0.51 29.58 2.88
CA GLY A 232 1.35 29.66 1.68
C GLY A 232 1.64 28.29 1.08
N VAL A 233 1.92 27.28 1.90
CA VAL A 233 2.13 25.89 1.47
C VAL A 233 0.87 25.29 0.86
N ILE A 234 -0.29 25.48 1.48
CA ILE A 234 -1.56 24.96 0.93
C ILE A 234 -1.89 25.67 -0.39
N ALA A 235 -1.67 26.98 -0.47
CA ALA A 235 -1.87 27.74 -1.69
C ALA A 235 -0.92 27.29 -2.81
N SER A 236 0.34 26.98 -2.52
CA SER A 236 1.31 26.52 -3.52
C SER A 236 0.93 25.15 -4.09
N ILE A 237 0.46 24.23 -3.25
CA ILE A 237 -0.05 22.92 -3.69
C ILE A 237 -1.18 23.11 -4.71
N VAL A 238 -2.19 23.91 -4.39
CA VAL A 238 -3.36 24.09 -5.26
C VAL A 238 -2.99 24.86 -6.53
N LYS A 239 -2.21 25.94 -6.43
CA LYS A 239 -1.84 26.77 -7.59
C LYS A 239 -0.97 25.99 -8.59
N SER A 240 0.03 25.24 -8.10
CA SER A 240 0.88 24.41 -8.96
C SER A 240 0.14 23.17 -9.49
N ALA A 241 -0.87 22.65 -8.78
CA ALA A 241 -1.65 21.52 -9.27
C ALA A 241 -2.47 21.84 -10.53
N PHE A 242 -2.90 23.10 -10.70
CA PHE A 242 -3.66 23.56 -11.86
C PHE A 242 -2.82 24.39 -12.84
N GLY A 243 -1.51 24.52 -12.63
CA GLY A 243 -0.62 25.23 -13.54
C GLY A 243 -0.74 26.76 -13.53
N TRP A 244 -1.35 27.37 -12.50
CA TRP A 244 -1.64 28.81 -12.50
C TRP A 244 -0.38 29.66 -12.37
N GLN A 245 0.63 29.16 -11.66
CA GLN A 245 1.91 29.84 -11.47
C GLN A 245 2.81 29.69 -12.70
N GLU A 246 2.70 28.54 -13.36
CA GLU A 246 3.48 28.14 -14.53
C GLU A 246 2.87 28.66 -15.85
N ALA A 247 1.57 28.97 -15.87
CA ALA A 247 0.86 29.65 -16.97
C ALA A 247 1.33 31.09 -17.15
N ALA A 248 1.65 31.77 -16.04
CA ALA A 248 2.28 33.08 -16.07
C ALA A 248 3.73 33.04 -16.63
N ALA A 249 4.39 31.87 -16.61
CA ALA A 249 5.77 31.67 -17.04
C ALA A 249 5.92 30.97 -18.41
N GLY A 250 4.81 30.68 -19.12
CA GLY A 250 4.84 30.05 -20.45
C GLY A 250 5.18 28.54 -20.48
N ALA A 251 5.31 27.90 -19.32
CA ALA A 251 5.71 26.49 -19.16
C ALA A 251 4.60 25.58 -18.60
N ALA A 252 3.34 26.06 -18.55
CA ALA A 252 2.22 25.38 -17.87
C ALA A 252 1.96 23.94 -18.32
N GLY A 253 2.03 23.65 -19.62
CA GLY A 253 1.68 22.32 -20.13
C GLY A 253 2.63 21.21 -19.68
N TYR A 254 3.94 21.49 -19.68
CA TYR A 254 4.97 20.52 -19.31
C TYR A 254 4.99 20.26 -17.81
N THR A 255 4.91 21.33 -17.01
CA THR A 255 4.92 21.28 -15.54
C THR A 255 3.65 20.64 -14.96
N LEU A 256 2.47 20.95 -15.52
CA LEU A 256 1.22 20.30 -15.13
C LEU A 256 1.26 18.80 -15.40
N THR A 257 1.74 18.40 -16.58
CA THR A 257 1.87 16.98 -16.94
C THR A 257 2.82 16.26 -15.99
N GLN A 258 3.95 16.88 -15.64
CA GLN A 258 4.88 16.32 -14.65
C GLN A 258 4.26 16.20 -13.25
N ALA A 259 3.52 17.22 -12.79
CA ALA A 259 2.82 17.18 -11.51
C ALA A 259 1.80 16.04 -11.46
N ILE A 260 1.01 15.84 -12.53
CA ILE A 260 0.06 14.73 -12.66
C ILE A 260 0.79 13.40 -12.65
N THR A 261 1.76 13.20 -13.56
CA THR A 261 2.46 11.92 -13.71
C THR A 261 3.20 11.54 -12.44
N SER A 262 3.97 12.47 -11.86
CA SER A 262 4.72 12.27 -10.63
C SER A 262 3.79 12.01 -9.44
N GLY A 263 2.73 12.81 -9.29
CA GLY A 263 1.75 12.68 -8.22
C GLY A 263 0.96 11.37 -8.30
N PHE A 264 0.47 10.99 -9.47
CA PHE A 264 -0.20 9.69 -9.65
C PHE A 264 0.77 8.53 -9.43
N GLN A 265 1.93 8.51 -10.08
CA GLN A 265 2.89 7.41 -9.97
C GLN A 265 3.32 7.18 -8.51
N ARG A 266 3.67 8.25 -7.79
CA ARG A 266 4.12 8.16 -6.40
C ARG A 266 2.97 7.96 -5.42
N GLY A 267 1.80 8.51 -5.69
CA GLY A 267 0.58 8.24 -4.92
C GLY A 267 0.21 6.76 -4.95
N MET A 268 0.26 6.15 -6.13
CA MET A 268 -0.02 4.73 -6.34
C MET A 268 1.04 3.82 -5.72
N PHE A 269 2.32 4.19 -5.81
CA PHE A 269 3.40 3.46 -5.12
C PHE A 269 3.19 3.45 -3.60
N SER A 270 2.65 4.53 -3.03
CA SER A 270 2.39 4.65 -1.60
C SER A 270 1.20 3.80 -1.15
N ASN A 271 0.03 3.98 -1.76
CA ASN A 271 -1.18 3.31 -1.28
C ASN A 271 -1.39 1.90 -1.84
N GLU A 272 -0.64 1.53 -2.88
CA GLU A 272 -0.70 0.25 -3.58
C GLU A 272 -2.10 -0.15 -4.08
N ALA A 273 -3.00 0.82 -4.26
CA ALA A 273 -4.37 0.54 -4.67
C ALA A 273 -4.39 -0.07 -6.08
N GLY A 274 -5.06 -1.20 -6.28
CA GLY A 274 -5.12 -1.84 -7.59
C GLY A 274 -3.84 -2.55 -8.03
N MET A 275 -2.77 -2.54 -7.22
CA MET A 275 -1.58 -3.37 -7.47
C MET A 275 -1.83 -4.84 -7.08
N GLY A 276 -2.81 -5.13 -6.21
CA GLY A 276 -3.16 -6.48 -5.80
C GLY A 276 -2.29 -7.05 -4.67
N SER A 277 -1.48 -6.24 -3.99
CA SER A 277 -0.71 -6.64 -2.80
C SER A 277 -1.60 -6.74 -1.55
N THR A 278 -2.30 -5.64 -1.22
CA THR A 278 -3.22 -5.50 -0.07
C THR A 278 -4.22 -6.66 0.10
N PRO A 279 -4.85 -7.20 -0.96
CA PRO A 279 -5.85 -8.24 -0.82
C PRO A 279 -5.31 -9.53 -0.18
N ASN A 280 -3.99 -9.76 -0.19
CA ASN A 280 -3.35 -10.89 0.51
C ASN A 280 -3.55 -10.81 2.03
N ALA A 281 -3.33 -9.64 2.65
CA ALA A 281 -3.68 -9.42 4.06
C ALA A 281 -5.19 -9.42 4.27
N ALA A 282 -5.93 -8.79 3.35
CA ALA A 282 -7.37 -8.67 3.48
C ALA A 282 -8.05 -10.05 3.55
N ALA A 283 -7.64 -11.01 2.73
CA ALA A 283 -8.19 -12.38 2.71
C ALA A 283 -7.98 -13.15 4.01
N ALA A 284 -6.88 -12.89 4.73
CA ALA A 284 -6.59 -13.55 6.01
C ALA A 284 -7.54 -13.12 7.15
N ALA A 285 -8.33 -12.06 6.94
CA ALA A 285 -9.33 -11.61 7.89
C ALA A 285 -10.58 -12.49 7.89
N THR A 286 -11.17 -12.64 9.07
CA THR A 286 -12.58 -13.00 9.20
C THR A 286 -13.36 -11.70 9.37
N SER A 287 -14.13 -11.34 8.33
CA SER A 287 -14.79 -10.04 8.26
C SER A 287 -15.88 -9.88 9.31
N TYR A 288 -15.95 -8.69 9.90
CA TYR A 288 -17.06 -8.28 10.75
C TYR A 288 -17.69 -6.98 10.22
N PRO A 289 -19.01 -6.96 9.94
CA PRO A 289 -19.93 -8.09 9.91
C PRO A 289 -19.54 -9.13 8.81
N PRO A 290 -20.03 -10.38 8.88
CA PRO A 290 -19.57 -11.51 8.05
C PRO A 290 -20.01 -11.38 6.58
N HIS A 291 -19.42 -10.42 5.88
CA HIS A 291 -19.71 -10.11 4.49
C HIS A 291 -18.44 -9.56 3.80
N PRO A 292 -18.08 -9.99 2.57
CA PRO A 292 -16.84 -9.58 1.91
C PRO A 292 -16.60 -8.06 1.85
N VAL A 293 -17.67 -7.32 1.52
CA VAL A 293 -17.71 -5.84 1.47
C VAL A 293 -17.26 -5.17 2.78
N ALA A 294 -17.49 -5.79 3.94
CA ALA A 294 -17.05 -5.21 5.22
C ALA A 294 -15.53 -5.05 5.27
N GLN A 295 -14.78 -6.05 4.79
CA GLN A 295 -13.33 -5.96 4.71
C GLN A 295 -12.89 -4.98 3.62
N GLY A 296 -13.59 -4.93 2.49
CA GLY A 296 -13.34 -3.93 1.45
C GLY A 296 -13.41 -2.51 2.00
N ILE A 297 -14.45 -2.19 2.79
CA ILE A 297 -14.61 -0.88 3.44
C ILE A 297 -13.47 -0.60 4.42
N VAL A 298 -13.05 -1.59 5.21
CA VAL A 298 -11.93 -1.45 6.14
C VAL A 298 -10.62 -1.15 5.39
N GLN A 299 -10.37 -1.78 4.24
CA GLN A 299 -9.14 -1.59 3.47
C GLN A 299 -9.09 -0.23 2.74
N MET A 300 -10.25 0.36 2.42
CA MET A 300 -10.34 1.76 1.96
C MET A 300 -9.80 2.74 3.00
N ILE A 301 -10.06 2.49 4.28
CA ILE A 301 -9.50 3.31 5.38
C ILE A 301 -7.97 3.28 5.31
N GLY A 302 -7.39 2.14 4.94
CA GLY A 302 -5.96 2.02 4.76
C GLY A 302 -5.41 2.95 3.66
N VAL A 303 -6.08 3.03 2.51
CA VAL A 303 -5.66 3.93 1.40
C VAL A 303 -5.78 5.39 1.82
N PHE A 304 -6.86 5.74 2.53
CA PHE A 304 -7.06 7.08 3.05
C PHE A 304 -5.98 7.47 4.06
N SER A 305 -5.72 6.62 5.07
CA SER A 305 -4.71 6.89 6.09
C SER A 305 -3.30 7.00 5.51
N ASP A 306 -2.98 6.15 4.53
CA ASP A 306 -1.69 6.14 3.86
C ASP A 306 -1.40 7.47 3.15
N THR A 307 -2.24 7.86 2.20
CA THR A 307 -1.92 9.02 1.34
C THR A 307 -2.45 10.33 1.90
N ILE A 308 -3.69 10.37 2.41
CA ILE A 308 -4.30 11.62 2.86
C ILE A 308 -3.72 12.07 4.20
N ILE A 309 -3.31 11.14 5.07
CA ILE A 309 -2.76 11.48 6.39
C ILE A 309 -1.23 11.41 6.35
N ILE A 310 -0.64 10.24 6.08
CA ILE A 310 0.81 10.03 6.26
C ILE A 310 1.61 10.73 5.16
N CYS A 311 1.26 10.58 3.88
CA CYS A 311 1.97 11.28 2.81
C CYS A 311 1.80 12.80 2.89
N THR A 312 0.61 13.28 3.26
CA THR A 312 0.40 14.72 3.51
C THR A 312 1.31 15.23 4.63
N ALA A 313 1.45 14.48 5.72
CA ALA A 313 2.36 14.84 6.82
C ALA A 313 3.82 14.97 6.33
N SER A 314 4.28 14.04 5.48
CA SER A 314 5.59 14.12 4.83
C SER A 314 5.70 15.32 3.88
N ALA A 315 4.68 15.56 3.06
CA ALA A 315 4.65 16.66 2.11
C ALA A 315 4.73 18.02 2.80
N MET A 316 4.02 18.19 3.92
CA MET A 316 4.03 19.44 4.68
C MET A 316 5.42 19.75 5.23
N ILE A 317 6.13 18.74 5.79
CA ILE A 317 7.51 18.93 6.26
C ILE A 317 8.41 19.41 5.12
N ILE A 318 8.34 18.78 3.95
CA ILE A 318 9.20 19.09 2.81
C ILE A 318 8.89 20.48 2.25
N LEU A 319 7.61 20.81 2.11
CA LEU A 319 7.18 22.11 1.57
C LEU A 319 7.43 23.27 2.54
N LEU A 320 7.33 23.04 3.86
CA LEU A 320 7.69 24.03 4.88
C LEU A 320 9.19 24.31 4.89
N ALA A 321 10.03 23.28 4.68
CA ALA A 321 11.47 23.49 4.57
C ALA A 321 11.87 24.30 3.32
N GLY A 322 11.04 24.27 2.26
CA GLY A 322 11.24 25.01 1.03
C GLY A 322 12.55 24.65 0.31
N ASN A 323 13.16 25.64 -0.37
CA ASN A 323 14.40 25.45 -1.14
C ASN A 323 15.65 25.16 -0.28
N HIS A 324 15.55 25.18 1.05
CA HIS A 324 16.69 24.80 1.90
C HIS A 324 17.04 23.31 1.80
N ALA A 325 16.11 22.48 1.29
CA ALA A 325 16.33 21.06 1.07
C ALA A 325 16.84 20.74 -0.36
N SER A 326 16.69 21.64 -1.33
CA SER A 326 16.78 21.31 -2.77
C SER A 326 18.19 21.19 -3.37
N HIS A 327 19.27 21.39 -2.60
CA HIS A 327 20.60 21.57 -3.17
C HIS A 327 21.53 20.34 -3.21
N SER A 328 21.18 19.18 -2.64
CA SER A 328 22.22 18.14 -2.45
C SER A 328 21.84 16.66 -2.50
N SER A 329 20.57 16.25 -2.55
CA SER A 329 20.25 14.81 -2.48
C SER A 329 19.28 14.33 -3.56
N THR A 330 19.78 13.52 -4.48
CA THR A 330 18.99 12.69 -5.43
C THR A 330 18.16 11.61 -4.72
N GLU A 331 18.33 11.44 -3.40
CA GLU A 331 17.73 10.38 -2.60
C GLU A 331 16.66 10.95 -1.64
N GLY A 332 15.40 10.55 -1.81
CA GLY A 332 14.24 11.18 -1.17
C GLY A 332 14.20 11.17 0.36
N ILE A 333 14.90 10.25 1.03
CA ILE A 333 14.93 10.18 2.51
C ILE A 333 15.87 11.21 3.10
N GLN A 334 17.02 11.41 2.46
CA GLN A 334 17.96 12.43 2.86
C GLN A 334 17.34 13.82 2.70
N LEU A 335 16.55 14.03 1.65
CA LEU A 335 15.77 15.26 1.48
C LEU A 335 14.86 15.54 2.69
N LEU A 336 14.16 14.51 3.17
CA LEU A 336 13.30 14.60 4.34
C LEU A 336 14.09 14.83 5.63
N GLN A 337 15.25 14.20 5.80
CA GLN A 337 16.13 14.44 6.95
C GLN A 337 16.68 15.87 6.95
N HIS A 338 17.11 16.39 5.80
CA HIS A 338 17.55 17.77 5.66
C HIS A 338 16.40 18.76 5.95
N ALA A 339 15.21 18.51 5.43
CA ALA A 339 14.02 19.32 5.72
C ALA A 339 13.68 19.31 7.22
N MET A 340 13.80 18.17 7.88
CA MET A 340 13.58 18.08 9.32
C MET A 340 14.65 18.81 10.12
N VAL A 341 15.91 18.72 9.71
CA VAL A 341 17.01 19.46 10.36
C VAL A 341 16.84 20.97 10.19
N SER A 342 16.40 21.45 9.02
CA SER A 342 16.19 22.88 8.81
C SER A 342 15.03 23.44 9.65
N LEU A 343 13.99 22.64 9.90
CA LEU A 343 12.82 23.06 10.68
C LEU A 343 13.00 22.89 12.19
N THR A 344 13.74 21.89 12.64
CA THR A 344 13.77 21.49 14.06
C THR A 344 15.16 21.46 14.69
N GLY A 345 16.22 21.57 13.90
CA GLY A 345 17.61 21.37 14.33
C GLY A 345 18.07 19.91 14.25
N GLU A 346 19.25 19.62 14.78
CA GLU A 346 19.95 18.34 14.55
C GLU A 346 19.16 17.09 14.98
N TRP A 347 18.32 17.19 16.02
CA TRP A 347 17.53 16.05 16.51
C TRP A 347 16.49 15.55 15.48
N GLY A 348 16.10 16.40 14.52
CA GLY A 348 15.15 16.05 13.47
C GLY A 348 15.63 14.89 12.59
N ALA A 349 16.94 14.81 12.32
CA ALA A 349 17.53 13.70 11.56
C ALA A 349 17.39 12.35 12.28
N SER A 350 17.62 12.35 13.60
CA SER A 350 17.48 11.17 14.46
C SER A 350 16.02 10.71 14.57
N PHE A 351 15.08 11.66 14.64
CA PHE A 351 13.64 11.34 14.65
C PHE A 351 13.20 10.67 13.34
N VAL A 352 13.59 11.22 12.18
CA VAL A 352 13.29 10.60 10.88
C VAL A 352 13.93 9.21 10.78
N ALA A 353 15.19 9.06 11.21
CA ALA A 353 15.86 7.77 11.17
C ALA A 353 15.12 6.70 12.00
N LEU A 354 14.65 7.05 13.19
CA LEU A 354 13.83 6.16 14.03
C LEU A 354 12.54 5.74 13.31
N ILE A 355 11.82 6.69 12.72
CA ILE A 355 10.56 6.41 12.00
C ILE A 355 10.80 5.56 10.75
N VAL A 356 11.86 5.84 9.98
CA VAL A 356 12.24 5.07 8.79
C VAL A 356 12.58 3.63 9.16
N ILE A 357 13.33 3.40 10.25
CA ILE A 357 13.63 2.03 10.75
C ILE A 357 12.35 1.28 11.04
N LEU A 358 11.43 1.89 11.80
CA LEU A 358 10.20 1.24 12.23
C LEU A 358 9.26 0.96 11.04
N PHE A 359 9.11 1.91 10.10
CA PHE A 359 8.32 1.69 8.89
C PHE A 359 8.93 0.61 8.01
N ALA A 360 10.20 0.73 7.64
CA ALA A 360 10.87 -0.24 6.77
C ALA A 360 10.86 -1.65 7.38
N PHE A 361 11.10 -1.78 8.68
CA PHE A 361 10.98 -3.04 9.39
C PHE A 361 9.58 -3.64 9.25
N SER A 362 8.54 -2.84 9.50
CA SER A 362 7.16 -3.30 9.40
C SER A 362 6.79 -3.72 7.97
N SER A 363 7.25 -2.97 6.96
CA SER A 363 7.03 -3.28 5.55
C SER A 363 7.75 -4.56 5.13
N ILE A 364 9.02 -4.76 5.50
CA ILE A 364 9.77 -5.98 5.17
C ILE A 364 9.04 -7.23 5.69
N VAL A 365 8.58 -7.17 6.94
CA VAL A 365 7.85 -8.28 7.56
C VAL A 365 6.51 -8.53 6.87
N ALA A 366 5.75 -7.48 6.54
CA ALA A 366 4.47 -7.62 5.86
C ALA A 366 4.61 -8.12 4.40
N ASN A 367 5.62 -7.62 3.68
CA ASN A 367 5.94 -8.03 2.32
C ASN A 367 6.32 -9.51 2.26
N TYR A 368 7.11 -10.00 3.22
CA TYR A 368 7.38 -11.43 3.36
C TYR A 368 6.10 -12.25 3.51
N ILE A 369 5.13 -11.80 4.33
CA ILE A 369 3.87 -12.52 4.53
C ILE A 369 3.06 -12.60 3.23
N TYR A 370 3.07 -11.56 2.40
CA TYR A 370 2.43 -11.60 1.09
C TYR A 370 3.11 -12.59 0.13
N ALA A 371 4.44 -12.59 0.12
CA ALA A 371 5.23 -13.54 -0.65
C ALA A 371 4.97 -14.98 -0.18
N GLU A 372 5.00 -15.24 1.13
CA GLU A 372 4.70 -16.54 1.72
C GLU A 372 3.28 -16.98 1.36
N ASN A 373 2.29 -16.08 1.38
CA ASN A 373 0.93 -16.39 0.95
C ASN A 373 0.87 -16.91 -0.50
N ASN A 374 1.57 -16.27 -1.43
CA ASN A 374 1.60 -16.69 -2.82
C ASN A 374 2.35 -18.01 -3.05
N LEU A 375 3.29 -18.35 -2.17
CA LEU A 375 3.93 -19.67 -2.18
C LEU A 375 2.93 -20.80 -1.91
N PHE A 376 1.91 -20.56 -1.07
CA PHE A 376 0.81 -21.50 -0.84
C PHE A 376 -0.07 -21.66 -2.08
N PHE A 377 -0.40 -20.57 -2.79
CA PHE A 377 -1.16 -20.64 -4.04
C PHE A 377 -0.47 -21.52 -5.11
N LEU A 378 0.86 -21.37 -5.23
CA LEU A 378 1.70 -22.15 -6.14
C LEU A 378 1.88 -23.60 -5.70
N ARG A 379 1.34 -23.99 -4.54
CA ARG A 379 1.53 -25.32 -3.92
C ARG A 379 3.00 -25.64 -3.62
N LEU A 380 3.81 -24.61 -3.36
CA LEU A 380 5.22 -24.71 -3.01
C LEU A 380 5.46 -24.46 -1.51
N HIS A 381 4.49 -24.77 -0.65
CA HIS A 381 4.52 -24.46 0.79
C HIS A 381 5.33 -25.46 1.64
N ASN A 382 6.29 -26.15 1.03
CA ASN A 382 7.17 -27.08 1.75
C ASN A 382 8.14 -26.30 2.65
N ALA A 383 8.54 -26.89 3.79
CA ALA A 383 9.43 -26.24 4.76
C ALA A 383 10.72 -25.68 4.12
N LYS A 384 11.30 -26.40 3.16
CA LYS A 384 12.48 -25.96 2.40
C LYS A 384 12.23 -24.70 1.59
N ALA A 385 11.10 -24.59 0.91
CA ALA A 385 10.76 -23.44 0.08
C ALA A 385 10.43 -22.20 0.92
N ILE A 386 9.77 -22.39 2.07
CA ILE A 386 9.52 -21.32 3.04
C ILE A 386 10.85 -20.79 3.60
N TRP A 387 11.76 -21.68 4.00
CA TRP A 387 13.10 -21.26 4.48
C TRP A 387 13.95 -20.62 3.38
N LEU A 388 13.85 -21.10 2.15
CA LEU A 388 14.51 -20.47 1.00
C LEU A 388 14.01 -19.04 0.80
N LEU A 389 12.68 -18.82 0.84
CA LEU A 389 12.10 -17.48 0.75
C LEU A 389 12.61 -16.58 1.88
N ARG A 390 12.65 -17.08 3.13
CA ARG A 390 13.19 -16.33 4.27
C ARG A 390 14.63 -15.90 4.04
N LEU A 391 15.51 -16.85 3.71
CA LEU A 391 16.93 -16.57 3.48
C LEU A 391 17.13 -15.63 2.29
N ALA A 392 16.35 -15.78 1.23
CA ALA A 392 16.39 -14.88 0.07
C ALA A 392 15.94 -13.46 0.44
N THR A 393 14.84 -13.30 1.18
CA THR A 393 14.39 -12.00 1.69
C THR A 393 15.45 -11.33 2.56
N LEU A 394 16.06 -12.06 3.50
CA LEU A 394 17.10 -11.52 4.37
C LEU A 394 18.39 -11.17 3.61
N GLY A 395 18.77 -12.01 2.65
CA GLY A 395 19.88 -11.74 1.74
C GLY A 395 19.65 -10.45 0.97
N MET A 396 18.42 -10.22 0.48
CA MET A 396 18.03 -9.00 -0.22
C MET A 396 17.98 -7.77 0.70
N VAL A 397 17.62 -7.92 1.98
CA VAL A 397 17.72 -6.84 2.98
C VAL A 397 19.17 -6.42 3.16
N ILE A 398 20.08 -7.36 3.39
CA ILE A 398 21.50 -7.06 3.57
C ILE A 398 22.10 -6.48 2.28
N ALA A 399 21.87 -7.12 1.14
CA ALA A 399 22.35 -6.65 -0.15
C ALA A 399 21.80 -5.26 -0.51
N GLY A 400 20.54 -4.98 -0.17
CA GLY A 400 19.91 -3.68 -0.39
C GLY A 400 20.64 -2.53 0.32
N THR A 401 21.27 -2.78 1.47
CA THR A 401 22.09 -1.76 2.14
C THR A 401 23.39 -1.41 1.40
N LEU A 402 23.83 -2.26 0.47
CA LEU A 402 25.11 -2.13 -0.25
C LEU A 402 24.96 -1.73 -1.72
N ILE A 403 23.82 -2.03 -2.35
CA ILE A 403 23.60 -1.82 -3.80
C ILE A 403 23.14 -0.39 -4.10
N SER A 404 23.58 0.16 -5.24
CA SER A 404 23.17 1.47 -5.75
C SER A 404 21.76 1.47 -6.36
N PHE A 405 21.05 2.56 -6.12
CA PHE A 405 19.59 2.72 -6.17
C PHE A 405 18.89 2.65 -7.54
N PRO A 406 19.44 3.16 -8.66
CA PRO A 406 18.64 3.37 -9.87
C PRO A 406 18.08 2.10 -10.51
N LEU A 407 18.87 1.02 -10.55
CA LEU A 407 18.47 -0.22 -11.24
C LEU A 407 17.39 -0.99 -10.47
N ILE A 408 17.47 -1.02 -9.13
CA ILE A 408 16.51 -1.74 -8.28
C ILE A 408 15.12 -1.11 -8.39
N TRP A 409 15.04 0.22 -8.36
CA TRP A 409 13.77 0.92 -8.51
C TRP A 409 13.17 0.75 -9.89
N GLN A 410 13.97 0.80 -10.96
CA GLN A 410 13.46 0.57 -12.32
C GLN A 410 12.91 -0.85 -12.49
N LEU A 411 13.56 -1.86 -11.90
CA LEU A 411 13.07 -3.24 -11.90
C LEU A 411 11.81 -3.38 -11.05
N ALA A 412 11.75 -2.74 -9.88
CA ALA A 412 10.56 -2.69 -9.05
C ALA A 412 9.39 -2.07 -9.81
N ASP A 413 9.60 -0.91 -10.43
CA ASP A 413 8.62 -0.16 -11.21
C ASP A 413 8.03 -0.99 -12.34
N MET A 414 8.88 -1.71 -13.07
CA MET A 414 8.43 -2.59 -14.15
C MET A 414 7.59 -3.76 -13.64
N ILE A 415 8.03 -4.46 -12.58
CA ILE A 415 7.31 -5.62 -12.06
C ILE A 415 5.99 -5.19 -11.41
N MET A 416 5.97 -4.07 -10.69
CA MET A 416 4.74 -3.48 -10.15
C MET A 416 3.75 -3.13 -11.24
N ALA A 417 4.20 -2.53 -12.35
CA ALA A 417 3.32 -2.25 -13.46
C ALA A 417 2.71 -3.54 -14.01
N CYS A 418 3.49 -4.60 -14.19
CA CYS A 418 2.98 -5.92 -14.59
C CYS A 418 1.96 -6.49 -13.59
N MET A 419 2.22 -6.37 -12.28
CA MET A 419 1.26 -6.75 -11.22
C MET A 419 -0.03 -5.95 -11.32
N ALA A 420 0.07 -4.63 -11.46
CA ALA A 420 -1.09 -3.75 -11.57
C ALA A 420 -1.90 -4.04 -12.83
N ILE A 421 -1.28 -4.23 -14.01
CA ILE A 421 -1.98 -4.58 -15.25
C ILE A 421 -2.77 -5.88 -15.06
N THR A 422 -2.11 -6.94 -14.58
CA THR A 422 -2.74 -8.25 -14.38
C THR A 422 -3.88 -8.17 -13.37
N ASN A 423 -3.67 -7.46 -12.26
CA ASN A 423 -4.67 -7.31 -11.21
C ASN A 423 -5.88 -6.47 -11.65
N LEU A 424 -5.63 -5.28 -12.23
CA LEU A 424 -6.68 -4.37 -12.70
C LEU A 424 -7.56 -5.04 -13.76
N THR A 425 -6.94 -5.76 -14.70
CA THR A 425 -7.67 -6.55 -15.69
C THR A 425 -8.59 -7.55 -15.01
N ALA A 426 -8.08 -8.30 -14.03
CA ALA A 426 -8.87 -9.30 -13.33
C ALA A 426 -10.07 -8.70 -12.58
N ILE A 427 -9.85 -7.63 -11.80
CA ILE A 427 -10.93 -7.01 -11.05
C ILE A 427 -11.97 -6.34 -11.97
N LEU A 428 -11.54 -5.78 -13.11
CA LEU A 428 -12.45 -5.18 -14.10
C LEU A 428 -13.36 -6.25 -14.73
N LEU A 429 -12.81 -7.42 -15.07
CA LEU A 429 -13.59 -8.57 -15.54
C LEU A 429 -14.54 -9.09 -14.44
N LEU A 430 -14.10 -9.07 -13.18
CA LEU A 430 -14.93 -9.42 -12.01
C LEU A 430 -15.81 -8.28 -11.51
N SER A 431 -15.88 -7.15 -12.23
CA SER A 431 -16.68 -6.00 -11.79
C SER A 431 -18.18 -6.28 -11.62
N PRO A 432 -18.83 -7.21 -12.35
CA PRO A 432 -20.20 -7.62 -12.04
C PRO A 432 -20.33 -8.23 -10.65
N VAL A 433 -19.38 -9.07 -10.24
CA VAL A 433 -19.37 -9.70 -8.91
C VAL A 433 -19.22 -8.63 -7.82
N VAL A 434 -18.30 -7.68 -8.01
CA VAL A 434 -18.11 -6.55 -7.08
C VAL A 434 -19.40 -5.74 -6.91
N TYR A 435 -20.10 -5.47 -8.02
CA TYR A 435 -21.38 -4.76 -7.99
C TYR A 435 -22.45 -5.54 -7.21
N THR A 436 -22.57 -6.85 -7.45
CA THR A 436 -23.52 -7.72 -6.77
C THR A 436 -23.26 -7.73 -5.25
N LEU A 437 -22.00 -7.88 -4.84
CA LEU A 437 -21.63 -7.83 -3.42
C LEU A 437 -21.94 -6.47 -2.79
N ALA A 438 -21.56 -5.38 -3.45
CA ALA A 438 -21.77 -4.01 -2.94
C ALA A 438 -23.27 -3.68 -2.80
N SER A 439 -24.07 -4.07 -3.79
CA SER A 439 -25.52 -3.85 -3.78
C SER A 439 -26.23 -4.69 -2.72
N ASP A 440 -25.82 -5.95 -2.51
CA ASP A 440 -26.37 -6.79 -1.45
C ASP A 440 -26.08 -6.22 -0.06
N TYR A 441 -24.82 -5.86 0.22
CA TYR A 441 -24.45 -5.25 1.49
C TYR A 441 -25.24 -3.97 1.78
N LEU A 442 -25.43 -3.14 0.75
CA LEU A 442 -26.22 -1.90 0.85
C LEU A 442 -27.70 -2.18 1.09
N ARG A 443 -28.27 -3.17 0.40
CA ARG A 443 -29.65 -3.60 0.60
C ARG A 443 -29.87 -4.03 2.04
N GLN A 444 -29.01 -4.92 2.56
CA GLN A 444 -29.12 -5.42 3.93
C GLN A 444 -29.01 -4.27 4.95
N ARG A 445 -28.08 -3.33 4.76
CA ARG A 445 -27.98 -2.14 5.61
C ARG A 445 -29.21 -1.23 5.55
N LYS A 446 -29.80 -1.01 4.37
CA LYS A 446 -31.02 -0.21 4.22
C LYS A 446 -32.21 -0.84 4.93
N LEU A 447 -32.25 -2.17 5.00
CA LEU A 447 -33.26 -2.94 5.73
C LEU A 447 -33.04 -2.93 7.25
N GLY A 448 -31.96 -2.33 7.75
CA GLY A 448 -31.63 -2.32 9.19
C GLY A 448 -31.13 -3.66 9.73
N VAL A 449 -30.93 -4.67 8.87
CA VAL A 449 -30.40 -5.97 9.26
C VAL A 449 -28.87 -5.97 9.22
N ARG A 450 -28.26 -6.82 10.05
CA ARG A 450 -26.80 -6.99 10.07
C ARG A 450 -26.36 -7.62 8.74
N PRO A 451 -25.44 -6.99 7.98
CA PRO A 451 -25.01 -7.55 6.71
C PRO A 451 -24.32 -8.91 6.85
N GLN A 452 -24.78 -9.91 6.12
CA GLN A 452 -24.23 -11.26 6.12
C GLN A 452 -24.23 -11.80 4.69
N PHE A 453 -23.11 -12.40 4.30
CA PHE A 453 -23.00 -13.01 2.98
C PHE A 453 -23.50 -14.45 3.04
N ASP A 454 -24.48 -14.76 2.21
CA ASP A 454 -25.02 -16.11 2.03
C ASP A 454 -24.77 -16.55 0.57
N PRO A 455 -23.89 -17.54 0.34
CA PRO A 455 -23.59 -18.07 -0.99
C PRO A 455 -24.84 -18.50 -1.78
N ARG A 456 -25.87 -19.04 -1.09
CA ARG A 456 -27.07 -19.61 -1.72
C ARG A 456 -27.92 -18.57 -2.45
N ARG A 457 -27.74 -17.29 -2.11
CA ARG A 457 -28.40 -16.16 -2.79
C ARG A 457 -27.76 -15.85 -4.15
N PHE A 458 -26.61 -16.46 -4.45
CA PHE A 458 -25.80 -16.20 -5.63
C PHE A 458 -25.37 -17.51 -6.32
N PRO A 459 -26.30 -18.22 -6.98
CA PRO A 459 -26.03 -19.53 -7.58
C PRO A 459 -24.93 -19.49 -8.67
N ASP A 460 -24.68 -18.34 -9.29
CA ASP A 460 -23.60 -18.18 -10.28
C ASP A 460 -22.20 -18.11 -9.65
N ILE A 461 -22.12 -17.68 -8.38
CA ILE A 461 -20.86 -17.47 -7.65
C ILE A 461 -20.55 -18.67 -6.75
N GLU A 462 -21.57 -19.28 -6.15
CA GLU A 462 -21.45 -20.39 -5.20
C GLU A 462 -20.52 -21.53 -5.67
N PRO A 463 -20.59 -22.02 -6.92
CA PRO A 463 -19.72 -23.10 -7.40
C PRO A 463 -18.22 -22.73 -7.46
N GLN A 464 -17.91 -21.42 -7.46
CA GLN A 464 -16.54 -20.91 -7.57
C GLN A 464 -15.89 -20.77 -6.17
N LEU A 465 -16.68 -20.80 -5.10
CA LEU A 465 -16.19 -20.59 -3.74
C LEU A 465 -15.46 -21.82 -3.20
N ALA A 466 -14.54 -21.59 -2.27
CA ALA A 466 -13.91 -22.69 -1.54
C ALA A 466 -14.89 -23.30 -0.53
N PRO A 467 -14.97 -24.63 -0.42
CA PRO A 467 -15.79 -25.29 0.60
C PRO A 467 -15.48 -24.76 2.01
N ASP A 468 -16.47 -24.76 2.90
CA ASP A 468 -16.36 -24.40 4.32
C ASP A 468 -15.95 -22.94 4.60
N THR A 469 -15.85 -22.09 3.57
CA THR A 469 -15.39 -20.71 3.72
C THR A 469 -16.49 -19.78 4.23
N TRP A 470 -17.72 -20.00 3.77
CA TRP A 470 -18.89 -19.17 4.08
C TRP A 470 -20.04 -19.96 4.73
N ASP A 471 -19.91 -21.29 4.86
CA ASP A 471 -20.98 -22.17 5.33
C ASP A 471 -21.36 -21.95 6.81
N ALA A 472 -20.40 -21.56 7.65
CA ALA A 472 -20.62 -21.31 9.07
C ALA A 472 -21.46 -20.05 9.35
N ALA A 473 -21.50 -19.09 8.42
CA ALA A 473 -22.30 -17.89 8.60
C ALA A 473 -23.80 -18.17 8.50
N SER A 474 -24.23 -19.30 7.92
CA SER A 474 -25.65 -19.63 7.72
C SER A 474 -26.35 -20.29 8.92
N ARG A 475 -25.65 -20.48 10.06
CA ARG A 475 -26.14 -21.29 11.19
C ARG A 475 -26.61 -20.51 12.43
N ASP A 476 -26.53 -19.17 12.40
CA ASP A 476 -27.08 -18.27 13.42
C ASP A 476 -28.07 -17.30 12.76
#